data_AF-A0A258DSR4-F1
#
_entry.id   AF-A0A258DSR4-F1
#
_cell.length_a   1.000
_cell.length_b   1.000
_cell.length_c   1.000
_cell.angle_alpha   90.00
_cell.angle_beta   90.00
_cell.angle_gamma   90.00
#
_symmetry.space_group_name_H-M   'P 1'
#
loop_
_entity.id
_entity.type
_entity.pdbx_description
1 polymer ?
#
loop_
_entity_poly.entity_id
_entity_poly.type
_entity_poly.pdbx_seq_one_letter_code
_entity_poly.pdbx_strand_id
1 'polypeptide(L)'
;MLIPVLIHLWNGKKGKVIAWAAFPWLDPKESQSSRSVKLENWLLLLIRILLVATLVFLLAGLIWKGVGSGRENKVVHLMWPDEQVEAEFRFELEQATQKGQEVRWIGTGLPEYGTEQISAVDFSQEKLQDYLDELDSDIDSIYLYSGLQASFFLETTYWLPQKPVFRITENYIAKVKSPALALESGEFLELDSEGVLVKTTEANGSSQVISGSIPVAFLSLEKEKKEAIQSAFSAIEKVYGLKFSESESIQSLFLFSDTFHTNIKENQLLFIT
;
A
#
# COMPACT_ATOMS: atom_id res chain seq x y z
N MET A 1 -29.83 -26.91 23.75
CA MET A 1 -30.09 -26.11 24.97
C MET A 1 -31.60 -26.00 25.27
N LEU A 2 -32.37 -27.10 25.19
CA LEU A 2 -33.83 -27.10 25.46
C LEU A 2 -34.19 -27.88 26.73
N ILE A 3 -33.22 -28.60 27.30
CA ILE A 3 -33.36 -29.49 28.46
C ILE A 3 -33.94 -28.78 29.71
N PRO A 4 -33.54 -27.55 30.08
CA PRO A 4 -34.08 -26.90 31.28
C PRO A 4 -35.54 -26.48 31.13
N VAL A 5 -35.94 -26.08 29.92
CA VAL A 5 -37.32 -25.69 29.59
C VAL A 5 -38.21 -26.94 29.57
N LEU A 6 -37.74 -28.03 28.97
CA LEU A 6 -38.45 -29.31 28.95
C LEU A 6 -38.63 -29.91 30.35
N ILE A 7 -37.61 -29.85 31.22
CA ILE A 7 -37.72 -30.34 32.61
C ILE A 7 -38.79 -29.57 33.40
N HIS A 8 -38.90 -28.26 33.18
CA HIS A 8 -39.87 -27.44 33.89
C HIS A 8 -41.31 -27.71 33.40
N LEU A 9 -41.51 -27.93 32.09
CA LEU A 9 -42.80 -28.40 31.55
C LEU A 9 -43.14 -29.84 31.97
N TRP A 10 -42.13 -30.69 32.20
CA TRP A 10 -42.32 -32.09 32.58
C TRP A 10 -42.74 -32.28 34.04
N ASN A 11 -42.58 -31.28 34.91
CA ASN A 11 -42.89 -31.40 36.33
C ASN A 11 -44.40 -31.32 36.67
N GLY A 12 -45.29 -31.60 35.72
CA GLY A 12 -46.72 -31.77 35.92
C GLY A 12 -47.10 -33.18 36.41
N LYS A 13 -46.31 -33.80 37.29
CA LYS A 13 -46.62 -35.15 37.79
C LYS A 13 -47.79 -35.11 38.78
N LYS A 14 -48.95 -35.54 38.27
CA LYS A 14 -50.18 -35.83 39.00
C LYS A 14 -49.89 -36.79 40.17
N GLY A 15 -50.14 -36.37 41.40
CA GLY A 15 -50.23 -37.30 42.53
C GLY A 15 -51.34 -38.31 42.23
N LYS A 16 -50.99 -39.59 42.09
CA LYS A 16 -51.98 -40.65 41.91
C LYS A 16 -52.70 -40.84 43.24
N VAL A 17 -54.01 -40.60 43.25
CA VAL A 17 -54.85 -40.89 44.41
C VAL A 17 -54.77 -42.40 44.68
N ILE A 18 -54.20 -42.75 45.82
CA ILE A 18 -54.20 -44.10 46.35
C ILE A 18 -55.55 -44.30 47.04
N ALA A 19 -56.36 -45.22 46.52
CA ALA A 19 -57.64 -45.59 47.13
C ALA A 19 -57.36 -46.34 48.44
N TRP A 20 -57.37 -45.60 49.55
CA TRP A 20 -57.27 -46.18 50.89
C TRP A 20 -58.69 -46.34 51.44
N ALA A 21 -59.11 -47.60 51.65
CA ALA A 21 -60.51 -47.99 51.88
C ALA A 21 -61.05 -47.71 53.30
N ALA A 22 -60.52 -46.73 54.02
CA ALA A 22 -60.80 -46.52 55.45
C ALA A 22 -61.65 -45.27 55.79
N PHE A 23 -62.28 -44.61 54.81
CA PHE A 23 -63.14 -43.44 55.08
C PHE A 23 -64.50 -43.52 54.37
N PRO A 24 -65.53 -44.17 54.95
CA PRO A 24 -66.88 -44.22 54.39
C PRO A 24 -67.70 -42.93 54.61
N TRP A 25 -67.12 -41.89 55.21
CA TRP A 25 -67.85 -40.74 55.75
C TRP A 25 -67.33 -39.37 55.29
N LEU A 26 -66.61 -39.33 54.17
CA LEU A 26 -66.23 -38.09 53.50
C LEU A 26 -67.03 -37.97 52.19
N ASP A 27 -68.04 -37.11 52.25
CA ASP A 27 -68.90 -36.63 51.16
C ASP A 27 -68.05 -36.26 49.92
N PRO A 28 -68.30 -36.83 48.72
CA PRO A 28 -67.56 -36.49 47.51
C PRO A 28 -68.06 -35.16 46.95
N LYS A 29 -67.84 -34.08 47.70
CA LYS A 29 -68.02 -32.72 47.17
C LYS A 29 -66.85 -32.37 46.27
N GLU A 30 -67.19 -32.28 44.99
CA GLU A 30 -66.46 -31.58 43.94
C GLU A 30 -64.98 -31.92 43.82
N SER A 31 -64.72 -33.00 43.06
CA SER A 31 -63.52 -33.10 42.24
C SER A 31 -63.53 -32.00 41.16
N GLN A 32 -63.34 -30.74 41.57
CA GLN A 32 -62.99 -29.67 40.64
C GLN A 32 -61.57 -29.95 40.16
N SER A 33 -61.49 -30.49 38.95
CA SER A 33 -60.30 -30.55 38.14
C SER A 33 -59.65 -29.17 38.11
N SER A 34 -58.62 -28.95 38.94
CA SER A 34 -57.78 -27.75 38.88
C SER A 34 -56.87 -27.86 37.64
N ARG A 35 -57.51 -27.75 36.48
CA ARG A 35 -56.91 -27.45 35.19
C ARG A 35 -56.35 -26.03 35.26
N SER A 36 -55.17 -25.86 35.82
CA SER A 36 -54.33 -24.74 35.43
C SER A 36 -52.90 -25.04 35.85
N VAL A 37 -52.05 -25.35 34.87
CA VAL A 37 -50.61 -25.15 35.03
C VAL A 37 -50.44 -23.63 35.08
N LYS A 38 -50.59 -23.04 36.27
CA LYS A 38 -50.32 -21.62 36.47
C LYS A 38 -48.82 -21.44 36.31
N LEU A 39 -48.42 -20.91 35.15
CA LEU A 39 -47.08 -20.41 34.90
C LEU A 39 -46.88 -19.11 35.70
N GLU A 40 -46.83 -19.26 37.02
CA GLU A 40 -46.81 -18.15 38.00
C GLU A 40 -45.55 -17.27 37.85
N ASN A 41 -44.55 -17.79 37.13
CA ASN A 41 -43.26 -17.15 36.90
C ASN A 41 -42.96 -16.90 35.40
N TRP A 42 -43.98 -16.68 34.56
CA TRP A 42 -43.77 -16.38 33.13
C TRP A 42 -42.83 -15.19 32.91
N LEU A 43 -42.96 -14.15 33.74
CA LEU A 43 -42.11 -12.96 33.66
C LEU A 43 -40.64 -13.27 34.02
N LEU A 44 -40.42 -14.11 35.04
CA LEU A 44 -39.10 -14.60 35.46
C LEU A 44 -38.48 -15.54 34.42
N LEU A 45 -39.30 -16.28 33.67
CA LEU A 45 -38.83 -17.13 32.59
C LEU A 45 -38.41 -16.27 31.38
N LEU A 46 -39.23 -15.27 31.02
CA LEU A 46 -38.93 -14.32 29.96
C LEU A 46 -37.61 -13.59 30.22
N ILE A 47 -37.38 -13.10 31.45
CA ILE A 47 -36.17 -12.34 31.77
C ILE A 47 -34.91 -13.22 31.69
N ARG A 48 -35.02 -14.50 32.04
CA ARG A 48 -33.91 -15.45 31.94
C ARG A 48 -33.54 -15.74 30.49
N ILE A 49 -34.54 -15.85 29.61
CA ILE A 49 -34.32 -15.98 28.17
C ILE A 49 -33.68 -14.72 27.60
N LEU A 50 -34.18 -13.54 28.00
CA LEU A 50 -33.68 -12.25 27.51
C LEU A 50 -32.20 -12.05 27.90
N LEU A 51 -31.82 -12.35 29.14
CA LEU A 51 -30.45 -12.24 29.62
C LEU A 51 -29.49 -13.15 28.81
N VAL A 52 -29.88 -14.41 28.60
CA VAL A 52 -29.06 -15.35 27.81
C VAL A 52 -29.00 -14.92 26.34
N ALA A 53 -30.11 -14.46 25.76
CA ALA A 53 -30.14 -13.96 24.39
C ALA A 53 -29.23 -12.73 24.21
N THR A 54 -29.27 -11.76 25.13
CA THR A 54 -28.38 -10.59 25.11
C THR A 54 -26.92 -11.01 25.21
N LEU A 55 -26.59 -11.96 26.08
CA LEU A 55 -25.22 -12.48 26.21
C LEU A 55 -24.74 -13.16 24.92
N VAL A 56 -25.60 -13.97 24.29
CA VAL A 56 -25.30 -14.60 23.00
C VAL A 56 -25.14 -13.55 21.90
N PHE A 57 -25.97 -12.51 21.86
CA PHE A 57 -25.82 -11.41 20.91
C PHE A 57 -24.52 -10.62 21.13
N LEU A 58 -24.11 -10.43 22.39
CA LEU A 58 -22.84 -9.78 22.72
C LEU A 58 -21.64 -10.62 22.26
N LEU A 59 -21.68 -11.94 22.53
CA LEU A 59 -20.63 -12.90 22.16
C LEU A 59 -20.58 -13.21 20.66
N ALA A 60 -21.73 -13.22 19.99
CA ALA A 60 -21.81 -13.39 18.54
C ALA A 60 -21.33 -12.15 17.79
N GLY A 61 -20.97 -11.07 18.51
CA GLY A 61 -20.61 -9.80 17.94
C GLY A 61 -21.72 -9.35 17.01
N LEU A 62 -22.91 -9.06 17.54
CA LEU A 62 -24.02 -8.55 16.74
C LEU A 62 -23.58 -7.26 16.04
N ILE A 63 -23.05 -7.42 14.83
CA ILE A 63 -22.57 -6.32 14.02
C ILE A 63 -23.83 -5.64 13.51
N TRP A 64 -24.33 -4.66 14.27
CA TRP A 64 -25.28 -3.69 13.74
C TRP A 64 -24.55 -2.81 12.71
N LYS A 65 -24.23 -3.40 11.55
CA LYS A 65 -23.81 -2.70 10.33
C LYS A 65 -25.06 -2.09 9.67
N GLY A 66 -25.71 -1.13 10.33
CA GLY A 66 -26.95 -0.59 9.76
C GLY A 66 -27.64 0.53 10.50
N VAL A 67 -27.07 1.06 11.58
CA VAL A 67 -27.57 2.31 12.20
C VAL A 67 -26.45 3.36 12.14
N GLY A 68 -25.86 3.50 10.95
CA GLY A 68 -25.15 4.70 10.53
C GLY A 68 -26.12 5.48 9.65
N SER A 69 -26.56 6.63 10.17
CA SER A 69 -27.34 7.66 9.49
C SER A 69 -26.95 7.85 8.02
N GLY A 70 -27.93 8.17 7.15
CA GLY A 70 -27.76 8.50 5.73
C GLY A 70 -26.88 9.73 5.46
N ARG A 71 -25.61 9.63 5.84
CA ARG A 71 -24.50 10.37 5.27
C ARG A 71 -24.09 9.57 4.04
N GLU A 72 -24.03 10.24 2.91
CA GLU A 72 -23.45 9.67 1.70
C GLU A 72 -21.99 9.36 2.03
N ASN A 73 -21.60 8.08 2.01
CA ASN A 73 -20.23 7.69 2.34
C ASN A 73 -19.30 8.34 1.31
N LYS A 74 -18.50 9.32 1.73
CA LYS A 74 -17.59 10.03 0.81
C LYS A 74 -16.36 9.17 0.61
N VAL A 75 -16.27 8.57 -0.59
CA VAL A 75 -15.15 7.71 -0.99
C VAL A 75 -14.30 8.48 -1.99
N VAL A 76 -13.00 8.58 -1.70
CA VAL A 76 -12.02 9.28 -2.53
C VAL A 76 -10.98 8.30 -3.06
N HIS A 77 -10.76 8.33 -4.36
CA HIS A 77 -9.75 7.57 -5.08
C HIS A 77 -8.61 8.52 -5.46
N LEU A 78 -7.47 8.38 -4.80
CA LEU A 78 -6.25 9.13 -5.07
C LEU A 78 -5.34 8.33 -5.98
N MET A 79 -4.94 8.95 -7.09
CA MET A 79 -4.16 8.28 -8.11
C MET A 79 -2.78 8.90 -8.26
N TRP A 80 -1.74 8.07 -8.17
CA TRP A 80 -0.38 8.48 -8.50
C TRP A 80 -0.28 8.84 -10.00
N PRO A 81 0.31 9.99 -10.36
CA PRO A 81 0.40 10.44 -11.75
C PRO A 81 1.48 9.66 -12.51
N ASP A 82 1.18 8.42 -12.83
CA ASP A 82 2.02 7.51 -13.59
C ASP A 82 1.17 6.72 -14.60
N GLU A 83 1.66 6.64 -15.83
CA GLU A 83 0.99 6.00 -16.97
C GLU A 83 0.79 4.50 -16.77
N GLN A 84 1.73 3.80 -16.11
CA GLN A 84 1.59 2.37 -15.81
C GLN A 84 0.48 2.14 -14.80
N VAL A 85 0.38 3.01 -13.80
CA VAL A 85 -0.67 2.96 -12.76
C VAL A 85 -2.04 3.24 -13.38
N GLU A 86 -2.15 4.23 -14.27
CA GLU A 86 -3.38 4.53 -15.02
C GLU A 86 -3.84 3.33 -15.84
N ALA A 87 -2.92 2.76 -16.62
CA ALA A 87 -3.25 1.69 -17.54
C ALA A 87 -3.78 0.44 -16.81
N GLU A 88 -3.23 0.12 -15.64
CA GLU A 88 -3.64 -1.04 -14.84
C GLU A 88 -5.01 -0.82 -14.17
N PHE A 89 -5.25 0.36 -13.60
CA PHE A 89 -6.45 0.63 -12.79
C PHE A 89 -7.56 1.38 -13.49
N ARG A 90 -7.42 1.75 -14.77
CA ARG A 90 -8.42 2.52 -15.55
C ARG A 90 -9.86 2.02 -15.36
N PHE A 91 -10.09 0.71 -15.44
CA PHE A 91 -11.44 0.15 -15.31
C PHE A 91 -12.02 0.32 -13.90
N GLU A 92 -11.19 0.23 -12.86
CA GLU A 92 -11.63 0.47 -11.47
C GLU A 92 -11.99 1.93 -11.25
N LEU A 93 -11.19 2.85 -11.81
CA LEU A 93 -11.39 4.29 -11.72
C LEU A 93 -12.66 4.71 -12.47
N GLU A 94 -12.86 4.22 -13.70
CA GLU A 94 -14.09 4.45 -14.47
C GLU A 94 -15.34 3.97 -13.71
N GLN A 95 -15.26 2.80 -13.07
CA GLN A 95 -16.35 2.30 -12.23
C GLN A 95 -16.60 3.17 -10.99
N ALA A 96 -15.55 3.71 -10.38
CA ALA A 96 -15.66 4.62 -9.26
C ALA A 96 -16.36 5.93 -9.68
N THR A 97 -15.92 6.52 -10.79
CA THR A 97 -16.54 7.72 -11.37
C THR A 97 -18.02 7.47 -11.72
N GLN A 98 -18.37 6.32 -12.30
CA GLN A 98 -19.77 5.95 -12.59
C GLN A 98 -20.64 5.81 -11.34
N LYS A 99 -20.04 5.47 -10.19
CA LYS A 99 -20.72 5.41 -8.89
C LYS A 99 -20.86 6.77 -8.20
N GLY A 100 -20.38 7.85 -8.83
CA GLY A 100 -20.32 9.18 -8.24
C GLY A 100 -19.26 9.32 -7.15
N GLN A 101 -18.27 8.41 -7.13
CA GLN A 101 -17.14 8.50 -6.21
C GLN A 101 -16.12 9.49 -6.77
N GLU A 102 -15.42 10.18 -5.87
CA GLU A 102 -14.45 11.20 -6.23
C GLU A 102 -13.14 10.54 -6.65
N VAL A 103 -12.65 10.88 -7.85
CA VAL A 103 -11.38 10.37 -8.38
C VAL A 103 -10.48 11.55 -8.71
N ARG A 104 -9.33 11.65 -8.04
CA ARG A 104 -8.39 12.75 -8.17
C ARG A 104 -6.97 12.26 -8.39
N TRP A 105 -6.21 13.01 -9.15
CA TRP A 105 -4.77 12.85 -9.27
C TRP A 105 -4.07 13.40 -8.02
N ILE A 106 -2.95 12.78 -7.65
CA ILE A 106 -2.05 13.32 -6.63
C ILE A 106 -1.16 14.35 -7.31
N GLY A 107 -1.34 15.61 -6.94
CA GLY A 107 -0.57 16.74 -7.44
C GLY A 107 -1.12 18.02 -6.84
N THR A 108 -0.51 19.14 -7.21
CA THR A 108 -0.92 20.47 -6.73
C THR A 108 -2.40 20.72 -7.06
N GLY A 109 -3.23 21.01 -6.05
CA GLY A 109 -4.66 21.29 -6.24
C GLY A 109 -5.56 20.04 -6.39
N LEU A 110 -5.01 18.83 -6.25
CA LEU A 110 -5.70 17.54 -6.42
C LEU A 110 -6.62 17.53 -7.65
N PRO A 111 -6.08 17.60 -8.88
CA PRO A 111 -6.90 17.77 -10.08
C PRO A 111 -7.80 16.56 -10.33
N GLU A 112 -8.98 16.82 -10.90
CA GLU A 112 -10.00 15.79 -11.16
C GLU A 112 -9.56 14.85 -12.29
N TYR A 113 -9.74 13.53 -12.06
CA TYR A 113 -9.42 12.51 -13.04
C TYR A 113 -10.38 12.58 -14.25
N GLY A 114 -9.82 12.60 -15.46
CA GLY A 114 -10.55 12.69 -16.73
C GLY A 114 -10.62 14.10 -17.33
N THR A 115 -10.39 15.16 -16.54
CA THR A 115 -10.33 16.54 -17.04
C THR A 115 -8.90 16.95 -17.41
N GLU A 116 -7.92 16.56 -16.60
CA GLU A 116 -6.51 16.85 -16.83
C GLU A 116 -5.74 15.61 -17.28
N GLN A 117 -4.83 15.81 -18.24
CA GLN A 117 -3.95 14.76 -18.73
C GLN A 117 -2.73 14.63 -17.80
N ILE A 118 -2.20 13.42 -17.61
CA ILE A 118 -1.09 13.14 -16.68
C ILE A 118 0.07 14.13 -16.81
N SER A 119 0.43 14.52 -18.04
CA SER A 119 1.55 15.43 -18.31
C SER A 119 1.37 16.85 -17.77
N ALA A 120 0.13 17.26 -17.45
CA ALA A 120 -0.18 18.57 -16.88
C ALA A 120 -0.16 18.57 -15.35
N VAL A 121 -0.14 17.40 -14.70
CA VAL A 121 -0.17 17.29 -13.24
C VAL A 121 1.21 17.64 -12.68
N ASP A 122 1.30 18.77 -11.98
CA ASP A 122 2.50 19.14 -11.22
C ASP A 122 2.63 18.25 -9.98
N PHE A 123 3.50 17.25 -10.10
CA PHE A 123 3.72 16.26 -9.06
C PHE A 123 5.19 16.18 -8.67
N SER A 124 5.42 16.10 -7.36
CA SER A 124 6.74 15.95 -6.76
C SER A 124 6.63 15.08 -5.52
N GLN A 125 7.38 13.97 -5.48
CA GLN A 125 7.34 13.00 -4.38
C GLN A 125 7.66 13.62 -3.01
N GLU A 126 8.52 14.65 -2.97
CA GLU A 126 8.90 15.34 -1.74
C GLU A 126 7.76 16.18 -1.14
N LYS A 127 6.82 16.62 -1.97
CA LYS A 127 5.65 17.42 -1.57
C LYS A 127 4.41 16.58 -1.37
N LEU A 128 4.56 15.25 -1.29
CA LEU A 128 3.42 14.34 -1.19
C LEU A 128 2.51 14.70 0.00
N GLN A 129 3.08 15.06 1.15
CA GLN A 129 2.27 15.47 2.31
C GLN A 129 1.44 16.73 2.03
N ASP A 130 1.99 17.71 1.32
CA ASP A 130 1.27 18.95 1.00
C ASP A 130 -0.01 18.63 0.20
N TYR A 131 0.08 17.72 -0.77
CA TYR A 131 -1.08 17.28 -1.56
C TYR A 131 -2.09 16.49 -0.73
N LEU A 132 -1.61 15.69 0.23
CA LEU A 132 -2.49 14.92 1.11
C LEU A 132 -3.20 15.80 2.14
N ASP A 133 -2.60 16.92 2.54
CA ASP A 133 -3.21 17.91 3.44
C ASP A 133 -4.35 18.69 2.77
N GLU A 134 -4.39 18.73 1.43
CA GLU A 134 -5.49 19.30 0.66
C GLU A 134 -6.75 18.40 0.67
N LEU A 135 -6.67 17.15 1.15
CA LEU A 135 -7.85 16.30 1.28
C LEU A 135 -8.82 16.83 2.34
N ASP A 136 -10.11 16.72 2.03
CA ASP A 136 -11.15 17.04 2.99
C ASP A 136 -11.08 16.09 4.19
N SER A 137 -11.29 16.63 5.40
CA SER A 137 -11.30 15.84 6.63
C SER A 137 -12.55 14.93 6.78
N ASP A 138 -13.56 15.10 5.92
CA ASP A 138 -14.86 14.42 6.01
C ASP A 138 -14.98 13.15 5.14
N ILE A 139 -13.85 12.50 4.87
CA ILE A 139 -13.76 11.31 4.03
C ILE A 139 -13.95 10.04 4.87
N ASP A 140 -14.76 9.10 4.38
CA ASP A 140 -15.02 7.82 5.04
C ASP A 140 -14.03 6.72 4.60
N SER A 141 -13.57 6.78 3.35
CA SER A 141 -12.64 5.80 2.79
C SER A 141 -11.76 6.38 1.70
N ILE A 142 -10.46 6.06 1.77
CA ILE A 142 -9.45 6.52 0.81
C ILE A 142 -8.87 5.30 0.11
N TYR A 143 -8.93 5.28 -1.22
CA TYR A 143 -8.22 4.33 -2.06
C TYR A 143 -7.00 5.03 -2.66
N LEU A 144 -5.82 4.44 -2.50
CA LEU A 144 -4.57 5.01 -3.00
C LEU A 144 -3.96 4.07 -4.03
N TYR A 145 -3.90 4.53 -5.27
CA TYR A 145 -3.35 3.81 -6.42
C TYR A 145 -1.92 4.26 -6.65
N SER A 146 -0.96 3.35 -6.58
CA SER A 146 0.47 3.68 -6.66
C SER A 146 1.28 2.58 -7.34
N GLY A 147 2.33 2.99 -8.05
CA GLY A 147 3.36 2.08 -8.55
C GLY A 147 4.40 1.70 -7.49
N LEU A 148 4.60 2.60 -6.52
CA LEU A 148 5.53 2.39 -5.42
C LEU A 148 4.99 1.37 -4.43
N GLN A 149 5.87 0.53 -3.90
CA GLN A 149 5.53 -0.48 -2.89
C GLN A 149 4.89 0.17 -1.65
N ALA A 150 3.99 -0.56 -0.98
CA ALA A 150 3.33 -0.10 0.25
C ALA A 150 4.32 0.26 1.38
N SER A 151 5.54 -0.32 1.36
CA SER A 151 6.64 0.02 2.27
C SER A 151 7.14 1.47 2.12
N PHE A 152 6.89 2.11 0.99
CA PHE A 152 7.16 3.54 0.78
C PHE A 152 6.20 4.42 1.60
N PHE A 153 5.02 3.90 1.95
CA PHE A 153 3.99 4.58 2.72
C PHE A 153 3.93 4.04 4.15
N LEU A 154 5.06 4.10 4.87
CA LEU A 154 5.07 3.76 6.29
C LEU A 154 4.06 4.65 7.03
N GLU A 155 3.24 4.04 7.91
CA GLU A 155 2.15 4.72 8.64
C GLU A 155 2.60 5.94 9.47
N THR A 156 3.90 6.10 9.70
CA THR A 156 4.51 7.22 10.42
C THR A 156 5.00 8.36 9.54
N THR A 157 4.99 8.19 8.22
CA THR A 157 5.61 9.15 7.28
C THR A 157 4.60 10.13 6.72
N TYR A 158 3.35 9.70 6.57
CA TYR A 158 2.29 10.52 5.98
C TYR A 158 1.06 10.55 6.87
N TRP A 159 0.47 11.74 7.01
CA TRP A 159 -0.77 11.96 7.72
C TRP A 159 -1.94 11.93 6.74
N LEU A 160 -2.94 11.09 7.05
CA LEU A 160 -4.19 10.97 6.30
C LEU A 160 -5.36 10.96 7.28
N PRO A 161 -6.53 11.52 6.92
CA PRO A 161 -7.69 11.57 7.80
C PRO A 161 -8.29 10.17 8.06
N GLN A 162 -8.08 9.22 7.14
CA GLN A 162 -8.46 7.81 7.27
C GLN A 162 -7.34 6.90 6.80
N LYS A 163 -7.33 5.66 7.30
CA LYS A 163 -6.37 4.64 6.83
C LYS A 163 -6.63 4.30 5.35
N PRO A 164 -5.66 4.52 4.45
CA PRO A 164 -5.86 4.26 3.03
C PRO A 164 -5.85 2.76 2.72
N VAL A 165 -6.63 2.38 1.71
CA VAL A 165 -6.56 1.06 1.07
C VAL A 165 -5.66 1.18 -0.15
N PHE A 166 -4.48 0.56 -0.08
CA PHE A 166 -3.50 0.60 -1.15
C PHE A 166 -3.86 -0.35 -2.30
N ARG A 167 -3.75 0.16 -3.52
CA ARG A 167 -3.80 -0.57 -4.79
C ARG A 167 -2.45 -0.38 -5.48
N ILE A 168 -1.62 -1.42 -5.42
CA ILE A 168 -0.26 -1.38 -5.94
C ILE A 168 -0.23 -2.14 -7.26
N THR A 169 0.38 -1.54 -8.29
CA THR A 169 0.55 -2.21 -9.59
C THR A 169 1.42 -3.46 -9.46
N GLU A 170 1.06 -4.54 -10.16
CA GLU A 170 1.78 -5.82 -10.04
C GLU A 170 3.20 -5.78 -10.64
N ASN A 171 3.38 -5.08 -11.76
CA ASN A 171 4.64 -5.02 -12.50
C ASN A 171 5.11 -3.58 -12.70
N TYR A 172 5.30 -2.85 -11.60
CA TYR A 172 5.79 -1.47 -11.69
C TYR A 172 7.25 -1.41 -12.12
N ILE A 173 7.53 -0.70 -13.21
CA ILE A 173 8.90 -0.32 -13.57
C ILE A 173 9.12 1.13 -13.12
N ALA A 174 9.88 1.32 -12.05
CA ALA A 174 10.16 2.65 -11.53
C ALA A 174 11.00 3.47 -12.53
N LYS A 175 10.56 4.70 -12.82
CA LYS A 175 11.35 5.67 -13.59
C LYS A 175 12.50 6.18 -12.72
N VAL A 176 13.65 5.51 -12.77
CA VAL A 176 14.84 5.94 -12.04
C VAL A 176 15.48 7.12 -12.78
N LYS A 177 15.63 8.26 -12.09
CA LYS A 177 16.37 9.41 -12.63
C LYS A 177 17.87 9.13 -12.62
N SER A 178 18.37 8.53 -13.68
CA SER A 178 19.80 8.23 -13.85
C SER A 178 20.57 9.47 -14.35
N PRO A 179 21.84 9.67 -13.93
CA PRO A 179 22.67 10.70 -14.54
C PRO A 179 22.89 10.38 -16.02
N ALA A 180 22.91 11.43 -16.85
CA ALA A 180 23.17 11.32 -18.29
C ALA A 180 24.52 11.96 -18.61
N LEU A 181 25.28 11.34 -19.51
CA LEU A 181 26.57 11.85 -19.98
C LEU A 181 26.36 12.55 -21.32
N ALA A 182 26.62 13.85 -21.40
CA ALA A 182 26.58 14.57 -22.66
C ALA A 182 27.81 14.20 -23.52
N LEU A 183 27.54 13.81 -24.75
CA LEU A 183 28.56 13.48 -25.74
C LEU A 183 28.85 14.70 -26.63
N GLU A 184 30.06 14.76 -27.19
CA GLU A 184 30.43 15.84 -28.14
C GLU A 184 29.60 15.79 -29.44
N SER A 185 28.95 14.66 -29.74
CA SER A 185 28.02 14.54 -30.87
C SER A 185 26.72 15.31 -30.67
N GLY A 186 26.44 15.82 -29.46
CA GLY A 186 25.16 16.42 -29.09
C GLY A 186 24.12 15.40 -28.61
N GLU A 187 24.48 14.12 -28.56
CA GLU A 187 23.67 13.05 -27.95
C GLU A 187 24.02 12.88 -26.47
N PHE A 188 23.17 12.17 -25.73
CA PHE A 188 23.40 11.79 -24.34
C PHE A 188 23.52 10.28 -24.20
N LEU A 189 24.36 9.83 -23.28
CA LEU A 189 24.48 8.44 -22.89
C LEU A 189 23.85 8.26 -21.50
N GLU A 190 22.80 7.46 -21.40
CA GLU A 190 22.06 7.22 -20.18
C GLU A 190 21.80 5.72 -19.96
N LEU A 191 21.41 5.35 -18.73
CA LEU A 191 20.98 3.99 -18.41
C LEU A 191 19.47 3.89 -18.61
N ASP A 192 19.02 2.91 -19.37
CA ASP A 192 17.60 2.58 -19.48
C ASP A 192 17.05 1.92 -18.20
N SER A 193 15.76 1.57 -18.21
CA SER A 193 15.10 0.90 -17.07
C SER A 193 15.64 -0.49 -16.76
N GLU A 194 16.38 -1.13 -17.69
CA GLU A 194 17.03 -2.42 -17.51
C GLU A 194 18.50 -2.27 -17.06
N GLY A 195 18.98 -1.03 -16.93
CA GLY A 195 20.37 -0.74 -16.56
C GLY A 195 21.36 -0.88 -17.73
N VAL A 196 20.88 -0.82 -18.97
CA VAL A 196 21.70 -0.86 -20.18
C VAL A 196 22.02 0.56 -20.65
N LEU A 197 23.27 0.78 -21.05
CA LEU A 197 23.71 2.07 -21.60
C LEU A 197 23.14 2.28 -23.01
N VAL A 198 22.32 3.31 -23.18
CA VAL A 198 21.68 3.70 -24.44
C VAL A 198 22.02 5.15 -24.80
N LYS A 199 22.08 5.43 -26.10
CA LYS A 199 22.25 6.79 -26.63
C LYS A 199 20.87 7.39 -26.90
N THR A 200 20.63 8.59 -26.39
CA THR A 200 19.40 9.35 -26.57
C THR A 200 19.71 10.75 -27.11
N THR A 201 18.78 11.34 -27.84
CA THR A 201 18.90 12.71 -28.35
C THR A 201 18.45 13.76 -27.32
N GLU A 202 17.69 13.35 -26.31
CA GLU A 202 17.14 14.22 -25.27
C GLU A 202 17.39 13.61 -23.89
N ALA A 203 17.93 14.40 -22.96
CA ALA A 203 18.17 13.98 -21.57
C ALA A 203 16.88 13.99 -20.73
N ASN A 204 15.81 13.36 -21.23
CA ASN A 204 14.51 13.33 -20.57
C ASN A 204 14.53 12.33 -19.42
N GLY A 205 14.46 12.84 -18.19
CA GLY A 205 14.49 12.02 -16.98
C GLY A 205 15.85 11.98 -16.29
N SER A 206 16.87 12.67 -16.82
CA SER A 206 18.15 12.75 -16.15
C SER A 206 18.10 13.61 -14.88
N SER A 207 18.67 13.10 -13.78
CA SER A 207 18.85 13.89 -12.56
C SER A 207 19.96 14.93 -12.71
N GLN A 208 20.97 14.63 -13.54
CA GLN A 208 22.11 15.50 -13.77
C GLN A 208 22.77 15.15 -15.10
N VAL A 209 23.02 16.17 -15.92
CA VAL A 209 23.82 16.04 -17.14
C VAL A 209 25.28 16.33 -16.80
N ILE A 210 26.13 15.31 -16.93
CA ILE A 210 27.58 15.43 -16.76
C ILE A 210 28.19 15.61 -18.14
N SER A 211 28.97 16.68 -18.32
CA SER A 211 29.67 16.99 -19.56
C SER A 211 31.17 17.07 -19.33
N GLY A 212 31.96 16.57 -20.26
CA GLY A 212 33.42 16.72 -20.26
C GLY A 212 34.17 15.40 -20.42
N SER A 213 35.47 15.51 -20.61
CA SER A 213 36.37 14.36 -20.66
C SER A 213 36.55 13.74 -19.27
N ILE A 214 36.56 12.42 -19.19
CA ILE A 214 36.84 11.68 -17.97
C ILE A 214 38.36 11.73 -17.71
N PRO A 215 38.82 12.33 -16.59
CA PRO A 215 40.25 12.42 -16.30
C PRO A 215 40.80 11.08 -15.82
N VAL A 216 41.89 10.64 -16.45
CA VAL A 216 42.61 9.38 -16.16
C VAL A 216 44.07 9.68 -15.83
N ALA A 217 44.63 9.00 -14.84
CA ALA A 217 46.05 9.05 -14.52
C ALA A 217 46.64 7.63 -14.44
N PHE A 218 47.89 7.50 -14.89
CA PHE A 218 48.67 6.27 -14.84
C PHE A 218 49.79 6.43 -13.82
N LEU A 219 49.75 5.67 -12.73
CA LEU A 219 50.72 5.72 -11.64
C LEU A 219 51.61 4.49 -11.68
N SER A 220 52.89 4.67 -11.99
CA SER A 220 53.91 3.61 -11.95
C SER A 220 53.47 2.35 -12.70
N LEU A 221 53.00 2.52 -13.94
CA LEU A 221 52.47 1.44 -14.78
C LEU A 221 53.49 1.04 -15.86
N GLU A 222 53.65 -0.25 -16.09
CA GLU A 222 54.44 -0.77 -17.22
C GLU A 222 53.95 -0.26 -18.58
N LYS A 223 54.89 0.01 -19.50
CA LYS A 223 54.59 0.60 -20.82
C LYS A 223 53.61 -0.23 -21.65
N GLU A 224 53.77 -1.56 -21.63
CA GLU A 224 52.91 -2.48 -22.37
C GLU A 224 51.46 -2.47 -21.86
N LYS A 225 51.27 -2.46 -20.53
CA LYS A 225 49.94 -2.35 -19.90
C LYS A 225 49.29 -0.99 -20.19
N LYS A 226 50.09 0.09 -20.17
CA LYS A 226 49.60 1.43 -20.53
C LYS A 226 49.05 1.46 -21.96
N GLU A 227 49.78 0.90 -22.91
CA GLU A 227 49.36 0.83 -24.32
C GLU A 227 48.08 -0.02 -24.49
N ALA A 228 47.95 -1.12 -23.75
CA ALA A 228 46.74 -1.95 -23.73
C ALA A 228 45.52 -1.19 -23.19
N ILE A 229 45.67 -0.44 -22.09
CA ILE A 229 44.58 0.38 -21.51
C ILE A 229 44.20 1.54 -22.43
N GLN A 230 45.17 2.20 -23.05
CA GLN A 230 44.90 3.25 -24.06
C GLN A 230 44.13 2.70 -25.26
N SER A 231 44.44 1.47 -25.69
CA SER A 231 43.69 0.79 -26.75
C SER A 231 42.25 0.48 -26.33
N ALA A 232 42.04 0.06 -25.08
CA ALA A 232 40.70 -0.16 -24.53
C ALA A 232 39.88 1.14 -24.46
N PHE A 233 40.48 2.25 -24.02
CA PHE A 233 39.81 3.56 -24.03
C PHE A 233 39.44 4.00 -25.44
N SER A 234 40.34 3.81 -26.41
CA SER A 234 40.06 4.12 -27.82
C SER A 234 38.89 3.30 -28.36
N ALA A 235 38.74 2.04 -27.93
CA ALA A 235 37.61 1.21 -28.30
C ALA A 235 36.30 1.70 -27.66
N ILE A 236 36.32 2.05 -26.37
CA ILE A 236 35.17 2.60 -25.64
C ILE A 236 34.72 3.93 -26.26
N GLU A 237 35.66 4.83 -26.55
CA GLU A 237 35.41 6.10 -27.21
C GLU A 237 34.73 5.89 -28.58
N LYS A 238 35.21 4.92 -29.36
CA LYS A 238 34.61 4.62 -30.68
C LYS A 238 33.18 4.09 -30.57
N VAL A 239 32.88 3.25 -29.58
CA VAL A 239 31.54 2.66 -29.41
C VAL A 239 30.57 3.66 -28.77
N TYR A 240 30.99 4.31 -27.70
CA TYR A 240 30.11 5.10 -26.83
C TYR A 240 30.28 6.61 -26.96
N GLY A 241 31.35 7.11 -27.59
CA GLY A 241 31.62 8.55 -27.73
C GLY A 241 32.25 9.20 -26.48
N LEU A 242 32.66 8.40 -25.49
CA LEU A 242 33.24 8.89 -24.24
C LEU A 242 34.70 9.31 -24.43
N LYS A 243 35.04 10.54 -24.02
CA LYS A 243 36.40 11.08 -24.09
C LYS A 243 37.15 10.87 -22.78
N PHE A 244 38.40 10.46 -22.88
CA PHE A 244 39.32 10.32 -21.73
C PHE A 244 40.48 11.30 -21.89
N SER A 245 40.81 12.03 -20.82
CA SER A 245 41.96 12.95 -20.80
C SER A 245 43.01 12.46 -19.83
N GLU A 246 44.25 12.31 -20.31
CA GLU A 246 45.38 11.98 -19.44
C GLU A 246 45.73 13.20 -18.59
N SER A 247 45.69 13.04 -17.27
CA SER A 247 46.07 14.05 -16.30
C SER A 247 47.20 13.49 -15.44
N GLU A 248 48.25 14.28 -15.23
CA GLU A 248 49.37 13.92 -14.35
C GLU A 248 49.02 14.07 -12.86
N SER A 249 47.81 14.54 -12.56
CA SER A 249 47.38 14.76 -11.19
C SER A 249 46.77 13.50 -10.58
N ILE A 250 47.20 13.17 -9.36
CA ILE A 250 46.57 12.17 -8.46
C ILE A 250 45.09 12.53 -8.18
N GLN A 251 44.58 13.67 -8.64
CA GLN A 251 43.18 14.08 -8.53
C GLN A 251 42.28 13.59 -9.69
N SER A 252 42.79 12.74 -10.59
CA SER A 252 41.97 12.13 -11.64
C SER A 252 40.87 11.22 -11.07
N LEU A 253 39.81 11.02 -11.84
CA LEU A 253 38.69 10.16 -11.43
C LEU A 253 39.10 8.69 -11.48
N PHE A 254 39.80 8.29 -12.56
CA PHE A 254 40.33 6.95 -12.73
C PHE A 254 41.85 6.94 -12.55
N LEU A 255 42.34 6.02 -11.73
CA LEU A 255 43.74 5.81 -11.40
C LEU A 255 44.12 4.37 -11.76
N PHE A 256 45.14 4.19 -12.60
CA PHE A 256 45.65 2.87 -12.95
C PHE A 256 47.05 2.69 -12.37
N SER A 257 47.27 1.62 -11.60
CA SER A 257 48.58 1.34 -11.00
C SER A 257 48.86 -0.15 -10.85
N ASP A 258 50.13 -0.54 -10.91
CA ASP A 258 50.57 -1.90 -10.56
C ASP A 258 50.63 -2.11 -9.03
N THR A 259 50.55 -1.04 -8.22
CA THR A 259 50.68 -1.12 -6.76
C THR A 259 49.61 -0.32 -6.03
N PHE A 260 49.21 -0.79 -4.85
CA PHE A 260 48.23 -0.09 -4.03
C PHE A 260 48.83 1.20 -3.44
N HIS A 261 48.14 2.33 -3.62
CA HIS A 261 48.54 3.64 -3.10
C HIS A 261 47.58 4.06 -1.97
N THR A 262 48.09 4.57 -0.85
CA THR A 262 47.30 4.89 0.35
C THR A 262 46.69 6.29 0.37
N ASN A 263 46.98 7.13 -0.63
CA ASN A 263 46.54 8.53 -0.69
C ASN A 263 45.47 8.73 -1.78
N ILE A 264 44.36 8.00 -1.65
CA ILE A 264 43.22 8.02 -2.58
C ILE A 264 42.04 8.71 -1.90
N LYS A 265 41.39 9.65 -2.59
CA LYS A 265 40.19 10.35 -2.10
C LYS A 265 38.93 9.48 -2.30
N GLU A 266 37.89 9.72 -1.51
CA GLU A 266 36.63 8.93 -1.52
C GLU A 266 35.93 8.82 -2.88
N ASN A 267 36.17 9.74 -3.82
CA ASN A 267 35.51 9.78 -5.13
C ASN A 267 36.42 9.33 -6.28
N GLN A 268 37.43 8.49 -6.01
CA GLN A 268 38.38 8.03 -7.04
C GLN A 268 38.31 6.51 -7.20
N LEU A 269 38.39 6.05 -8.44
CA LEU A 269 38.44 4.62 -8.75
C LEU A 269 39.88 4.21 -9.05
N LEU A 270 40.43 3.36 -8.19
CA LEU A 270 41.72 2.72 -8.40
C LEU A 270 41.53 1.37 -9.10
N PHE A 271 42.19 1.21 -10.24
CA PHE A 271 42.30 -0.03 -10.98
C PHE A 271 43.72 -0.57 -10.81
N ILE A 272 43.82 -1.76 -10.21
CA ILE A 272 45.09 -2.47 -10.05
C ILE A 272 45.20 -3.50 -11.16
N THR A 273 46.29 -3.46 -11.92
CA THR A 273 46.48 -4.24 -13.15
C THR A 273 47.76 -5.05 -13.16
#